data_AF-A0A6N4W739-F1
#
_entry.id   AF-A0A6N4W739-F1
#
_cell.length_a   1.000
_cell.length_b   1.000
_cell.length_c   1.000
_cell.angle_alpha   90.00
_cell.angle_beta   90.00
_cell.angle_gamma   90.00
#
_symmetry.space_group_name_H-M   'P 1'
#
loop_
_entity.id
_entity.type
_entity.pdbx_description
1 polymer ?
#
loop_
_entity_poly.entity_id
_entity_poly.type
_entity_poly.pdbx_seq_one_letter_code
_entity_poly.pdbx_strand_id
1 'polypeptide(L)'
;MTHTEAITLRLHDASPPELVDAMDNDVVLELGWGRLIFGQTFSDADTLAGVLQQEEQGRRDICIYARESHVLVAKSPAELFIDPSHTYRMRFTEDSPAPRPIGFTVRPLHDKAEADAMNRVYVRCGMVPAPTDLIWDNHLHAEAVEYLVAVRDDDGSVVGTVTGVDHRRLFHDPEDGASLWTLAVDPTASLPGIGAALTQSLAVLFRGRGRAYLDLSVAYDNDAAIGLYEKLGFQRVPVLAVKRKNAINEPLFTPASETVDDLNPYARIIADEAMRRGIHIEVLDAETGEMRLSHGGRSVVTRESLSEYTSAVAMSRCDDKRLTRRIVAEAGITVPRGRLATFDAEDHAFLTEVGDVVVKPTRGEQGKGITVGVDGPEALDAALARAREQHPEVLIEQRAQGDDLRLVVIDGKVVAAAIRKPAEVVGTGRHTIGELIETQSRRRAAATGGESSIPLDAVTEATVAEAGWSLDDALPEGQRLRVRRAANLHQGGTIHDVTAQVHPELRRVAVVAAAAIGIPVTGIDLLVPDVTREEYVFIEANERPGLANHEPQPTAAAFVDFLFPGNPGIPQAWTPDGA
;
A
#
# COMPACT_ATOMS: atom_id res chain seq x y z
N MET A 1 56.14 7.58 4.45
CA MET A 1 54.79 8.03 4.05
C MET A 1 53.87 6.83 4.23
N THR A 2 53.35 6.66 5.44
CA THR A 2 52.47 5.56 5.83
C THR A 2 51.09 5.79 5.24
N HIS A 3 50.56 4.81 4.50
CA HIS A 3 49.23 4.88 3.87
C HIS A 3 48.13 4.76 4.93
N THR A 4 47.72 5.87 5.56
CA THR A 4 46.77 5.86 6.69
C THR A 4 45.30 5.67 6.30
N GLU A 5 44.93 5.68 5.02
CA GLU A 5 43.52 5.57 4.55
C GLU A 5 43.38 4.64 3.31
N ALA A 6 44.14 3.53 3.28
CA ALA A 6 44.19 2.61 2.14
C ALA A 6 42.98 1.67 2.00
N ILE A 7 42.12 1.59 3.00
CA ILE A 7 40.93 0.73 3.05
C ILE A 7 39.70 1.56 2.70
N THR A 8 39.47 2.67 3.38
CA THR A 8 38.22 3.43 3.23
C THR A 8 38.21 4.40 2.06
N LEU A 9 39.37 4.87 1.57
CA LEU A 9 39.45 5.83 0.45
C LEU A 9 40.00 5.24 -0.86
N ARG A 10 40.60 4.06 -0.82
CA ARG A 10 41.07 3.33 -2.00
C ARG A 10 40.22 2.09 -2.24
N LEU A 11 38.91 2.25 -2.23
CA LEU A 11 37.93 1.15 -2.39
C LEU A 11 37.99 0.43 -3.75
N HIS A 12 38.79 0.92 -4.70
CA HIS A 12 39.04 0.31 -6.01
C HIS A 12 40.41 -0.39 -6.11
N ASP A 13 41.30 -0.19 -5.15
CA ASP A 13 42.60 -0.86 -5.10
C ASP A 13 42.49 -2.10 -4.20
N ALA A 14 43.34 -3.12 -4.45
CA ALA A 14 43.50 -4.20 -3.49
C ALA A 14 44.05 -3.62 -2.18
N SER A 15 43.27 -3.68 -1.10
CA SER A 15 43.77 -3.34 0.24
C SER A 15 44.95 -4.26 0.57
N PRO A 16 46.04 -3.76 1.18
CA PRO A 16 47.18 -4.58 1.56
C PRO A 16 46.71 -5.77 2.42
N PRO A 17 47.04 -7.04 2.08
CA PRO A 17 46.54 -8.21 2.78
C PRO A 17 46.76 -8.15 4.29
N GLU A 18 47.93 -7.64 4.71
CA GLU A 18 48.33 -7.48 6.11
C GLU A 18 47.43 -6.53 6.91
N LEU A 19 46.77 -5.56 6.26
CA LEU A 19 45.84 -4.63 6.90
C LEU A 19 44.42 -5.22 6.98
N VAL A 20 44.04 -6.05 6.02
CA VAL A 20 42.73 -6.73 6.00
C VAL A 20 42.73 -7.89 6.99
N ASP A 21 43.81 -8.66 7.07
CA ASP A 21 43.97 -9.80 7.99
C ASP A 21 43.95 -9.39 9.48
N ALA A 22 44.15 -8.11 9.77
CA ALA A 22 44.11 -7.56 11.12
C ALA A 22 42.70 -7.20 11.61
N MET A 23 41.70 -7.18 10.71
CA MET A 23 40.32 -6.82 11.03
C MET A 23 39.47 -8.05 11.31
N ASP A 24 38.42 -7.87 12.10
CA ASP A 24 37.37 -8.89 12.20
C ASP A 24 36.59 -8.98 10.88
N ASN A 25 36.14 -10.18 10.52
CA ASN A 25 35.44 -10.44 9.26
C ASN A 25 33.92 -10.32 9.41
N ASP A 26 33.25 -9.99 8.31
CA ASP A 26 31.78 -10.00 8.16
C ASP A 26 31.02 -9.23 9.25
N VAL A 27 31.51 -8.02 9.55
CA VAL A 27 31.08 -7.25 10.72
C VAL A 27 29.74 -6.57 10.47
N VAL A 28 28.77 -6.94 11.31
CA VAL A 28 27.41 -6.42 11.32
C VAL A 28 27.07 -5.98 12.75
N LEU A 29 26.62 -4.74 12.91
CA LEU A 29 26.26 -4.15 14.19
C LEU A 29 24.76 -3.86 14.25
N GLU A 30 24.04 -4.52 15.17
CA GLU A 30 22.62 -4.31 15.42
C GLU A 30 22.38 -3.05 16.26
N LEU A 31 21.58 -2.12 15.75
CA LEU A 31 21.24 -0.86 16.42
C LEU A 31 19.74 -0.68 16.70
N GLY A 32 18.92 -1.69 16.39
CA GLY A 32 17.49 -1.73 16.71
C GLY A 32 16.59 -1.11 15.66
N TRP A 33 16.99 -0.01 15.03
CA TRP A 33 16.30 0.49 13.83
C TRP A 33 16.73 -0.27 12.57
N GLY A 34 17.79 -1.06 12.66
CA GLY A 34 18.41 -1.83 11.60
C GLY A 34 19.86 -2.14 11.95
N ARG A 35 20.62 -2.58 10.95
CA ARG A 35 22.02 -3.00 11.09
C ARG A 35 22.96 -2.07 10.33
N LEU A 36 24.09 -1.76 10.94
CA LEU A 36 25.24 -1.21 10.21
C LEU A 36 26.11 -2.36 9.73
N ILE A 37 26.35 -2.40 8.42
CA ILE A 37 27.15 -3.44 7.77
C ILE A 37 28.42 -2.79 7.24
N PHE A 38 29.57 -3.23 7.75
CA PHE A 38 30.88 -2.67 7.39
C PHE A 38 31.46 -3.44 6.21
N GLY A 39 31.12 -3.03 5.00
CA GLY A 39 31.37 -3.78 3.77
C GLY A 39 32.85 -4.06 3.47
N GLN A 40 33.78 -3.28 4.04
CA GLN A 40 35.21 -3.49 3.92
C GLN A 40 35.72 -4.73 4.68
N THR A 41 34.91 -5.26 5.60
CA THR A 41 35.20 -6.47 6.41
C THR A 41 34.78 -7.78 5.73
N PHE A 42 34.11 -7.69 4.57
CA PHE A 42 33.64 -8.86 3.83
C PHE A 42 34.65 -9.25 2.75
N SER A 43 34.89 -10.56 2.60
CA SER A 43 35.82 -11.09 1.60
C SER A 43 35.33 -10.94 0.16
N ASP A 44 34.02 -10.93 -0.05
CA ASP A 44 33.40 -10.92 -1.36
C ASP A 44 32.01 -10.26 -1.36
N ALA A 45 31.60 -9.79 -2.53
CA ALA A 45 30.34 -9.08 -2.71
C ALA A 45 29.09 -9.98 -2.66
N ASP A 46 29.23 -11.30 -2.87
CA ASP A 46 28.09 -12.23 -2.85
C ASP A 46 27.64 -12.48 -1.40
N THR A 47 28.58 -12.69 -0.49
CA THR A 47 28.33 -12.80 0.96
C THR A 47 27.70 -11.51 1.50
N LEU A 48 28.27 -10.36 1.14
CA LEU A 48 27.75 -9.05 1.56
C LEU A 48 26.33 -8.78 1.03
N ALA A 49 26.04 -9.13 -0.22
CA ALA A 49 24.68 -9.03 -0.77
C ALA A 49 23.71 -9.94 -0.02
N GLY A 50 24.12 -11.16 0.31
CA GLY A 50 23.32 -12.10 1.09
C GLY A 50 22.96 -11.57 2.48
N VAL A 51 23.87 -10.85 3.16
CA VAL A 51 23.59 -10.21 4.45
C VAL A 51 22.56 -9.08 4.29
N LEU A 52 22.72 -8.20 3.29
CA LEU A 52 21.76 -7.13 3.01
C LEU A 52 20.36 -7.66 2.69
N GLN A 53 20.26 -8.82 2.03
CA GLN A 53 18.98 -9.47 1.71
C GLN A 53 18.26 -10.04 2.94
N GLN A 54 18.95 -10.22 4.06
CA GLN A 54 18.35 -10.67 5.33
C GLN A 54 17.68 -9.53 6.12
N GLU A 55 17.67 -8.29 5.60
CA GLU A 55 16.99 -7.18 6.24
C GLU A 55 15.51 -7.49 6.49
N GLU A 56 15.11 -7.47 7.76
CA GLU A 56 13.75 -7.75 8.19
C GLU A 56 12.81 -6.56 7.95
N GLN A 57 11.51 -6.84 7.91
CA GLN A 57 10.49 -5.81 7.76
C GLN A 57 10.53 -4.79 8.90
N GLY A 58 10.40 -3.50 8.55
CA GLY A 58 10.44 -2.41 9.54
C GLY A 58 11.84 -2.06 10.04
N ARG A 59 12.88 -2.77 9.56
CA ARG A 59 14.29 -2.45 9.80
C ARG A 59 14.88 -1.72 8.60
N ARG A 60 15.96 -0.99 8.82
CA ARG A 60 16.68 -0.25 7.79
C ARG A 60 18.17 -0.47 7.92
N ASP A 61 18.70 -1.39 7.13
CA ASP A 61 20.13 -1.66 7.09
C ASP A 61 20.87 -0.61 6.27
N ILE A 62 22.12 -0.35 6.67
CA ILE A 62 23.02 0.53 5.94
C ILE A 62 24.36 -0.18 5.81
N CYS A 63 24.71 -0.53 4.58
CA CYS A 63 26.07 -0.95 4.27
C CYS A 63 26.91 0.28 3.92
N ILE A 64 28.06 0.43 4.58
CA ILE A 64 29.04 1.49 4.29
C ILE A 64 30.42 0.87 4.01
N TYR A 65 31.27 1.58 3.26
CA TYR A 65 32.61 1.14 2.85
C TYR A 65 32.64 -0.18 2.05
N ALA A 66 31.53 -0.54 1.40
CA ALA A 66 31.53 -1.66 0.47
C ALA A 66 32.56 -1.43 -0.63
N ARG A 67 33.50 -2.37 -0.80
CA ARG A 67 34.41 -2.38 -1.94
C ARG A 67 33.60 -2.44 -3.22
N GLU A 68 33.97 -1.62 -4.19
CA GLU A 68 33.30 -1.55 -5.49
C GLU A 68 31.76 -1.57 -5.39
N SER A 69 31.16 -0.58 -4.72
CA SER A 69 29.71 -0.56 -4.41
C SER A 69 28.80 -0.80 -5.63
N HIS A 70 29.25 -0.42 -6.83
CA HIS A 70 28.56 -0.69 -8.09
C HIS A 70 28.54 -2.18 -8.48
N VAL A 71 29.60 -2.93 -8.16
CA VAL A 71 29.66 -4.39 -8.33
C VAL A 71 28.74 -5.09 -7.34
N LEU A 72 28.71 -4.64 -6.07
CA LEU A 72 27.78 -5.14 -5.05
C LEU A 72 26.32 -4.99 -5.50
N VAL A 73 25.94 -3.79 -5.96
CA VAL A 73 24.58 -3.54 -6.45
C VAL A 73 24.26 -4.40 -7.68
N ALA A 74 25.23 -4.65 -8.56
CA ALA A 74 25.04 -5.51 -9.72
C ALA A 74 24.78 -7.00 -9.36
N LYS A 75 25.10 -7.44 -8.14
CA LYS A 75 24.76 -8.80 -7.67
C LYS A 75 23.26 -9.01 -7.48
N SER A 76 22.55 -7.98 -7.00
CA SER A 76 21.10 -8.02 -6.82
C SER A 76 20.45 -6.66 -7.13
N PRO A 77 20.41 -6.24 -8.41
CA PRO A 77 19.96 -4.90 -8.80
C PRO A 77 18.46 -4.67 -8.57
N ALA A 78 17.68 -5.75 -8.43
CA ALA A 78 16.26 -5.68 -8.08
C ALA A 78 16.04 -5.35 -6.60
N GLU A 79 17.01 -5.67 -5.73
CA GLU A 79 16.89 -5.49 -4.28
C GLU A 79 17.84 -4.44 -3.71
N LEU A 80 18.95 -4.12 -4.36
CA LEU A 80 19.96 -3.20 -3.84
C LEU A 80 20.02 -1.92 -4.68
N PHE A 81 20.40 -0.82 -4.03
CA PHE A 81 20.70 0.45 -4.69
C PHE A 81 21.80 1.22 -3.97
N ILE A 82 22.48 2.12 -4.69
CA ILE A 82 23.39 3.09 -4.09
C ILE A 82 22.54 4.19 -3.46
N ASP A 83 22.67 4.35 -2.15
CA ASP A 83 21.99 5.41 -1.40
C ASP A 83 22.41 6.77 -1.94
N PRO A 84 21.46 7.68 -2.28
CA PRO A 84 21.77 9.02 -2.79
C PRO A 84 22.27 9.95 -1.68
N SER A 85 23.30 9.54 -0.95
CA SER A 85 23.90 10.28 0.14
C SER A 85 25.34 10.67 -0.17
N HIS A 86 25.82 11.71 0.50
CA HIS A 86 27.22 12.11 0.53
C HIS A 86 27.84 11.60 1.82
N THR A 87 29.00 10.96 1.71
CA THR A 87 29.81 10.64 2.89
C THR A 87 30.80 11.78 3.14
N TYR A 88 30.85 12.22 4.38
CA TYR A 88 31.71 13.30 4.87
C TYR A 88 32.63 12.78 5.97
N ARG A 89 33.89 13.20 5.94
CA ARG A 89 34.95 12.84 6.90
C ARG A 89 35.51 14.08 7.59
N MET A 90 35.57 14.06 8.91
CA MET A 90 36.35 14.98 9.73
C MET A 90 37.64 14.28 10.16
N ARG A 91 38.79 14.73 9.68
CA ARG A 91 40.09 14.24 10.16
C ARG A 91 40.50 14.99 11.42
N PHE A 92 41.02 14.28 12.41
CA PHE A 92 41.47 14.91 13.64
C PHE A 92 42.91 15.38 13.50
N THR A 93 43.11 16.67 13.26
CA THR A 93 44.44 17.25 12.99
C THR A 93 44.95 18.21 14.06
N GLU A 94 44.09 18.83 14.87
CA GLU A 94 44.47 19.69 16.02
C GLU A 94 43.39 19.73 17.12
N ASP A 95 43.80 20.05 18.36
CA ASP A 95 42.89 20.28 19.48
C ASP A 95 42.11 21.59 19.31
N SER A 96 40.78 21.47 19.19
CA SER A 96 39.89 22.62 19.18
C SER A 96 38.81 22.38 20.22
N PRO A 97 38.72 23.20 21.28
CA PRO A 97 37.74 22.98 22.33
C PRO A 97 36.33 23.14 21.78
N ALA A 98 35.45 22.17 22.07
CA ALA A 98 34.04 22.30 21.72
C ALA A 98 33.44 23.46 22.54
N PRO A 99 32.74 24.42 21.90
CA PRO A 99 32.02 25.45 22.62
C PRO A 99 30.98 24.81 23.54
N ARG A 100 30.88 25.31 24.78
CA ARG A 100 29.85 24.82 25.71
C ARG A 100 28.48 25.30 25.23
N PRO A 101 27.52 24.39 24.99
CA PRO A 101 26.17 24.78 24.67
C PRO A 101 25.53 25.58 25.81
N ILE A 102 24.58 26.45 25.47
CA ILE A 102 23.82 27.27 26.43
C ILE A 102 22.38 26.75 26.46
N GLY A 103 21.89 26.38 27.64
CA GLY A 103 20.50 25.95 27.85
C GLY A 103 20.25 24.45 27.66
N PHE A 104 21.28 23.69 27.29
CA PHE A 104 21.26 22.23 27.27
C PHE A 104 22.67 21.67 27.48
N THR A 105 22.72 20.42 27.91
CA THR A 105 23.94 19.65 28.14
C THR A 105 23.96 18.42 27.23
N VAL A 106 25.10 18.14 26.58
CA VAL A 106 25.32 16.89 25.83
C VAL A 106 26.07 15.90 26.71
N ARG A 107 25.56 14.68 26.82
CA ARG A 107 26.16 13.62 27.64
C ARG A 107 25.72 12.22 27.20
N PRO A 108 26.38 11.15 27.67
CA PRO A 108 25.87 9.80 27.50
C PRO A 108 24.47 9.58 28.10
N LEU A 109 23.79 8.55 27.60
CA LEU A 109 22.58 8.02 28.23
C LEU A 109 22.83 7.68 29.71
N HIS A 110 21.83 7.91 30.56
CA HIS A 110 21.91 7.59 31.99
C HIS A 110 20.96 6.48 32.42
N ASP A 111 19.80 6.36 31.76
CA ASP A 111 18.82 5.35 32.07
C ASP A 111 17.99 4.93 30.84
N LYS A 112 17.22 3.87 31.02
CA LYS A 112 16.35 3.29 29.99
C LYS A 112 15.23 4.24 29.55
N ALA A 113 14.79 5.17 30.40
CA ALA A 113 13.75 6.13 30.03
C ALA A 113 14.26 7.18 29.04
N GLU A 114 15.56 7.49 29.06
CA GLU A 114 16.19 8.34 28.05
C GLU A 114 16.33 7.65 26.70
N ALA A 115 16.50 6.32 26.65
CA ALA A 115 16.43 5.57 25.40
C ALA A 115 15.03 5.64 24.76
N ASP A 116 13.96 5.62 25.57
CA ASP A 116 12.60 5.88 25.08
C ASP A 116 12.45 7.33 24.59
N ALA A 117 13.06 8.28 25.29
CA ALA A 117 13.08 9.68 24.86
C ALA A 117 13.81 9.89 23.52
N MET A 118 14.89 9.15 23.27
CA MET A 118 15.56 9.13 21.96
C MET A 118 14.61 8.67 20.85
N ASN A 119 13.83 7.61 21.06
CA ASN A 119 12.83 7.16 20.10
C ASN A 119 11.77 8.21 19.81
N ARG A 120 11.34 8.98 20.83
CA ARG A 120 10.41 10.11 20.60
C ARG A 120 11.02 11.16 19.67
N VAL A 121 12.32 11.44 19.80
CA VAL A 121 13.04 12.32 18.87
C VAL A 121 13.10 11.70 17.47
N TYR A 122 13.45 10.41 17.34
CA TYR A 122 13.47 9.70 16.06
C TYR A 122 12.13 9.79 15.32
N VAL A 123 11.03 9.45 15.99
CA VAL A 123 9.69 9.48 15.40
C VAL A 123 9.32 10.90 14.94
N ARG A 124 9.63 11.93 15.74
CA ARG A 124 9.39 13.34 15.36
C ARG A 124 10.22 13.77 14.14
N CYS A 125 11.37 13.17 13.93
CA CYS A 125 12.22 13.38 12.76
C CYS A 125 11.87 12.46 11.57
N GLY A 126 10.80 11.66 11.65
CA GLY A 126 10.44 10.69 10.61
C GLY A 126 11.45 9.54 10.46
N MET A 127 12.23 9.25 11.50
CA MET A 127 13.22 8.18 11.53
C MET A 127 12.62 6.89 12.10
N VAL A 128 13.18 5.76 11.70
CA VAL A 128 12.80 4.43 12.23
C VAL A 128 13.22 4.34 13.71
N PRO A 129 12.30 4.08 14.65
CA PRO A 129 12.64 3.89 16.05
C PRO A 129 13.31 2.51 16.28
N ALA A 130 13.96 2.36 17.42
CA ALA A 130 14.60 1.12 17.85
C ALA A 130 13.96 0.59 19.15
N PRO A 131 13.93 -0.72 19.43
CA PRO A 131 13.47 -1.21 20.73
C PRO A 131 14.28 -0.58 21.87
N THR A 132 13.60 0.04 22.84
CA THR A 132 14.25 0.76 23.96
C THR A 132 15.21 -0.14 24.75
N ASP A 133 14.84 -1.42 24.91
CA ASP A 133 15.66 -2.44 25.57
C ASP A 133 16.98 -2.67 24.86
N LEU A 134 16.97 -2.65 23.53
CA LEU A 134 18.17 -2.89 22.71
C LEU A 134 19.10 -1.68 22.71
N ILE A 135 18.56 -0.45 22.65
CA ILE A 135 19.37 0.78 22.80
C ILE A 135 20.08 0.76 24.15
N TRP A 136 19.34 0.42 25.21
CA TRP A 136 19.88 0.37 26.57
C TRP A 136 20.91 -0.75 26.76
N ASP A 137 20.66 -1.93 26.20
CA ASP A 137 21.60 -3.05 26.21
C ASP A 137 22.90 -2.69 25.48
N ASN A 138 22.80 -2.13 24.27
CA ASN A 138 23.95 -1.63 23.52
C ASN A 138 24.73 -0.58 24.32
N HIS A 139 24.05 0.36 24.98
CA HIS A 139 24.71 1.38 25.80
C HIS A 139 25.53 0.77 26.94
N LEU A 140 25.05 -0.30 27.56
CA LEU A 140 25.72 -0.95 28.69
C LEU A 140 26.80 -1.95 28.27
N HIS A 141 26.64 -2.58 27.10
CA HIS A 141 27.38 -3.80 26.76
C HIS A 141 28.14 -3.74 25.43
N ALA A 142 27.76 -2.85 24.50
CA ALA A 142 28.47 -2.69 23.24
C ALA A 142 29.54 -1.58 23.35
N GLU A 143 30.76 -1.95 23.77
CA GLU A 143 31.87 -1.01 24.03
C GLU A 143 32.28 -0.10 22.85
N ALA A 144 31.90 -0.50 21.64
CA ALA A 144 32.13 0.25 20.41
C ALA A 144 31.03 1.28 20.10
N VAL A 145 29.90 1.25 20.79
CA VAL A 145 28.73 2.11 20.51
C VAL A 145 28.60 3.20 21.56
N GLU A 146 28.43 4.43 21.12
CA GLU A 146 28.25 5.60 21.98
C GLU A 146 26.91 6.28 21.68
N TYR A 147 26.01 6.32 22.65
CA TYR A 147 24.78 7.11 22.54
C TYR A 147 24.92 8.38 23.36
N LEU A 148 24.89 9.54 22.69
CA LEU A 148 24.86 10.84 23.35
C LEU A 148 23.49 11.48 23.17
N VAL A 149 22.98 12.07 24.24
CA VAL A 149 21.73 12.82 24.28
C VAL A 149 22.01 14.29 24.61
N ALA A 150 21.24 15.18 23.99
CA ALA A 150 21.18 16.59 24.35
C ALA A 150 19.98 16.80 25.27
N VAL A 151 20.24 17.25 26.49
CA VAL A 151 19.25 17.35 27.56
C VAL A 151 19.11 18.81 27.98
N ARG A 152 17.89 19.33 27.98
CA ARG A 152 17.62 20.70 28.40
C ARG A 152 17.96 20.91 29.88
N ASP A 153 18.60 22.04 30.16
CA ASP A 153 19.06 22.35 31.52
C ASP A 153 17.91 22.73 32.47
N ASP A 154 16.76 23.18 31.94
CA ASP A 154 15.64 23.71 32.72
C ASP A 154 14.60 22.65 33.10
N ASP A 155 14.27 21.72 32.21
CA ASP A 155 13.26 20.69 32.42
C ASP A 155 13.77 19.24 32.30
N GLY A 156 15.05 19.05 31.93
CA GLY A 156 15.66 17.72 31.80
C GLY A 156 15.16 16.92 30.60
N SER A 157 14.43 17.52 29.66
CA SER A 157 13.94 16.82 28.48
C SER A 157 15.04 16.54 27.45
N VAL A 158 15.01 15.35 26.86
CA VAL A 158 15.88 14.99 25.72
C VAL A 158 15.35 15.67 24.46
N VAL A 159 16.19 16.51 23.84
CA VAL A 159 15.85 17.32 22.65
C VAL A 159 16.71 17.00 21.43
N GLY A 160 17.68 16.10 21.58
CA GLY A 160 18.48 15.61 20.48
C GLY A 160 19.28 14.38 20.88
N THR A 161 19.74 13.64 19.87
CA THR A 161 20.50 12.40 20.05
C THR A 161 21.47 12.18 18.90
N VAL A 162 22.57 11.48 19.17
CA VAL A 162 23.52 11.01 18.16
C VAL A 162 24.10 9.66 18.60
N THR A 163 24.32 8.77 17.63
CA THR A 163 25.00 7.49 17.83
C THR A 163 26.39 7.56 17.21
N GLY A 164 27.41 7.15 17.95
CA GLY A 164 28.77 6.97 17.45
C GLY A 164 29.17 5.51 17.45
N VAL A 165 30.05 5.14 16.52
CA VAL A 165 30.63 3.80 16.43
C VAL A 165 32.15 3.90 16.31
N ASP A 166 32.87 3.29 17.24
CA ASP A 166 34.33 3.18 17.30
C ASP A 166 34.80 1.98 16.48
N HIS A 167 35.37 2.21 15.30
CA HIS A 167 35.73 1.13 14.36
C HIS A 167 36.87 0.27 14.89
N ARG A 168 37.80 0.88 15.65
CA ARG A 168 38.91 0.15 16.26
C ARG A 168 38.42 -0.84 17.31
N ARG A 169 37.45 -0.45 18.14
CA ARG A 169 36.86 -1.34 19.15
C ARG A 169 35.93 -2.37 18.54
N LEU A 170 35.22 -2.01 17.47
CA LEU A 170 34.25 -2.91 16.85
C LEU A 170 34.90 -4.05 16.06
N PHE A 171 35.94 -3.73 15.28
CA PHE A 171 36.52 -4.69 14.33
C PHE A 171 38.02 -4.55 14.12
N HIS A 172 38.74 -3.96 15.07
CA HIS A 172 40.18 -3.78 15.01
C HIS A 172 40.68 -2.96 13.81
N ASP A 173 39.88 -1.98 13.37
CA ASP A 173 40.21 -1.10 12.24
C ASP A 173 41.66 -0.58 12.29
N PRO A 174 42.50 -0.85 11.27
CA PRO A 174 43.87 -0.36 11.21
C PRO A 174 43.96 1.12 10.83
N GLU A 175 42.88 1.73 10.34
CA GLU A 175 42.82 3.18 10.08
C GLU A 175 42.43 4.00 11.32
N ASP A 176 42.15 3.32 12.44
CA ASP A 176 41.69 3.93 13.70
C ASP A 176 40.46 4.85 13.49
N GLY A 177 39.53 4.47 12.62
CA GLY A 177 38.35 5.25 12.26
C GLY A 177 37.24 5.28 13.31
N ALA A 178 36.26 6.15 13.08
CA ALA A 178 34.98 6.17 13.77
C ALA A 178 33.89 6.72 12.83
N SER A 179 32.62 6.46 13.15
CA SER A 179 31.48 6.98 12.38
C SER A 179 30.35 7.49 13.28
N LEU A 180 29.59 8.45 12.77
CA LEU A 180 28.42 9.08 13.37
C LEU A 180 27.16 8.66 12.60
N TRP A 181 26.14 8.27 13.35
CA TRP A 181 24.85 7.81 12.87
C TRP A 181 23.71 8.42 13.69
N THR A 182 22.51 8.41 13.10
CA THR A 182 21.27 8.84 13.76
C THR A 182 21.36 10.17 14.51
N LEU A 183 21.97 11.19 13.89
CA LEU A 183 21.91 12.55 14.43
C LEU A 183 20.49 13.09 14.23
N ALA A 184 19.77 13.26 15.33
CA ALA A 184 18.40 13.75 15.32
C ALA A 184 18.24 14.88 16.34
N VAL A 185 17.50 15.91 15.95
CA VAL A 185 17.16 17.05 16.80
C VAL A 185 15.67 17.23 16.73
N ASP A 186 15.03 17.32 17.89
CA ASP A 186 13.58 17.52 17.97
C ASP A 186 13.18 18.79 17.19
N PRO A 187 12.31 18.70 16.18
CA PRO A 187 11.90 19.85 15.38
C PRO A 187 11.21 20.96 16.20
N THR A 188 10.70 20.63 17.40
CA THR A 188 10.07 21.58 18.31
C THR A 188 11.06 22.26 19.26
N ALA A 189 12.33 21.83 19.29
CA ALA A 189 13.35 22.45 20.12
C ALA A 189 13.70 23.86 19.60
N SER A 190 13.55 24.85 20.48
CA SER A 190 13.85 26.26 20.17
C SER A 190 15.33 26.63 20.35
N LEU A 191 16.13 25.74 20.95
CA LEU A 191 17.54 25.98 21.25
C LEU A 191 18.40 25.75 19.99
N PRO A 192 19.15 26.76 19.51
CA PRO A 192 20.00 26.60 18.34
C PRO A 192 21.25 25.77 18.67
N GLY A 193 21.80 25.11 17.65
CA GLY A 193 23.12 24.47 17.74
C GLY A 193 23.15 23.09 18.39
N ILE A 194 22.01 22.47 18.71
CA ILE A 194 21.95 21.11 19.29
C ILE A 194 22.71 20.09 18.43
N GLY A 195 22.43 20.04 17.12
CA GLY A 195 23.09 19.11 16.21
C GLY A 195 24.60 19.33 16.11
N ALA A 196 25.05 20.59 16.15
CA ALA A 196 26.47 20.93 16.16
C ALA A 196 27.16 20.45 17.44
N ALA A 197 26.54 20.70 18.59
CA ALA A 197 27.07 20.31 19.89
C ALA A 197 27.14 18.78 20.05
N LEU A 198 26.13 18.05 19.58
CA LEU A 198 26.12 16.57 19.56
C LEU A 198 27.28 16.03 18.70
N THR A 199 27.41 16.54 17.47
CA THR A 199 28.48 16.14 16.53
C THR A 199 29.87 16.44 17.09
N GLN A 200 30.08 17.63 17.64
CA GLN A 200 31.35 18.04 18.24
C GLN A 200 31.69 17.24 19.50
N SER A 201 30.71 16.95 20.36
CA SER A 201 30.92 16.15 21.57
C SER A 201 31.36 14.73 21.21
N LEU A 202 30.76 14.13 20.18
CA LEU A 202 31.16 12.82 19.68
C LEU A 202 32.57 12.86 19.05
N ALA A 203 32.89 13.90 18.27
CA ALA A 203 34.22 14.10 17.71
C ALA A 203 35.30 14.25 18.81
N VAL A 204 35.03 15.01 19.87
CA VAL A 204 35.92 15.15 21.04
C VAL A 204 36.10 13.80 21.74
N LEU A 205 35.03 13.04 21.93
CA LEU A 205 35.08 11.71 22.55
C LEU A 205 36.00 10.77 21.77
N PHE A 206 35.80 10.63 20.46
CA PHE A 206 36.61 9.71 19.65
C PHE A 206 38.04 10.17 19.45
N ARG A 207 38.27 11.48 19.33
CA ARG A 207 39.64 12.04 19.35
C ARG A 207 40.35 11.73 20.65
N GLY A 208 39.67 11.88 21.80
CA GLY A 208 40.21 11.51 23.11
C GLY A 208 40.56 10.02 23.25
N ARG A 209 39.94 9.17 22.43
CA ARG A 209 40.25 7.73 22.31
C ARG A 209 41.36 7.42 21.30
N GLY A 210 41.96 8.44 20.69
CA GLY A 210 43.03 8.27 19.69
C GLY A 210 42.54 7.79 18.33
N ARG A 211 41.27 7.98 17.99
CA ARG A 211 40.77 7.73 16.63
C ARG A 211 41.39 8.75 15.65
N ALA A 212 41.43 8.44 14.36
CA ALA A 212 42.03 9.28 13.32
C ALA A 212 41.01 10.24 12.65
N TYR A 213 39.76 9.80 12.53
CA TYR A 213 38.70 10.56 11.87
C TYR A 213 37.30 10.18 12.37
N LEU A 214 36.30 10.99 11.98
CA LEU A 214 34.87 10.71 12.14
C LEU A 214 34.16 10.84 10.80
N ASP A 215 33.47 9.78 10.38
CA ASP A 215 32.66 9.76 9.16
C ASP A 215 31.17 9.89 9.44
N LEU A 216 30.42 10.37 8.45
CA LEU A 216 28.95 10.34 8.45
C LEU A 216 28.42 10.27 7.01
N SER A 217 27.18 9.83 6.87
CA SER A 217 26.44 9.89 5.61
C SER A 217 25.22 10.81 5.74
N VAL A 218 24.97 11.65 4.73
CA VAL A 218 23.85 12.59 4.68
C VAL A 218 23.22 12.60 3.29
N ALA A 219 21.90 12.60 3.20
CA ALA A 219 21.19 12.67 1.92
C ALA A 219 21.62 13.91 1.11
N TYR A 220 21.73 13.76 -0.21
CA TYR A 220 22.27 14.79 -1.11
C TYR A 220 21.47 16.10 -1.13
N ASP A 221 20.20 16.05 -0.72
CA ASP A 221 19.22 17.13 -0.72
C ASP A 221 19.01 17.76 0.67
N ASN A 222 19.77 17.34 1.68
CA ASN A 222 19.69 17.90 3.03
C ASN A 222 20.67 19.08 3.21
N ASP A 223 20.37 20.20 2.55
CA ASP A 223 21.20 21.42 2.56
C ASP A 223 21.54 21.92 3.97
N ALA A 224 20.60 21.80 4.91
CA ALA A 224 20.78 22.23 6.29
C ALA A 224 21.86 21.41 7.02
N ALA A 225 21.81 20.08 6.90
CA ALA A 225 22.80 19.20 7.50
C ALA A 225 24.16 19.29 6.78
N ILE A 226 24.17 19.35 5.44
CA ILE A 226 25.39 19.56 4.65
C ILE A 226 26.10 20.84 5.09
N GLY A 227 25.37 21.96 5.17
CA GLY A 227 25.91 23.24 5.61
C GLY A 227 26.41 23.23 7.06
N LEU A 228 25.83 22.41 7.94
CA LEU A 228 26.36 22.17 9.28
C LEU A 228 27.71 21.44 9.24
N TYR A 229 27.79 20.32 8.53
CA TYR A 229 29.00 19.48 8.50
C TYR A 229 30.19 20.21 7.87
N GLU A 230 29.97 20.96 6.79
CA GLU A 230 31.01 21.76 6.15
C GLU A 230 31.55 22.86 7.09
N LYS A 231 30.67 23.54 7.85
CA LYS A 231 31.08 24.51 8.88
C LYS A 231 31.87 23.87 10.02
N LEU A 232 31.58 22.61 10.35
CA LEU A 232 32.33 21.85 11.33
C LEU A 232 33.67 21.34 10.79
N GLY A 233 33.98 21.52 9.49
CA GLY A 233 35.24 21.11 8.88
C GLY A 233 35.24 19.68 8.34
N PHE A 234 34.06 19.06 8.18
CA PHE A 234 33.97 17.82 7.43
C PHE A 234 34.23 18.07 5.94
N GLN A 235 34.86 17.11 5.29
CA GLN A 235 35.12 17.12 3.85
C GLN A 235 34.51 15.90 3.21
N ARG A 236 33.93 16.06 2.01
CA ARG A 236 33.35 14.95 1.27
C ARG A 236 34.42 13.92 0.88
N VAL A 237 34.08 12.64 1.02
CA VAL A 237 34.93 11.49 0.62
C VAL A 237 34.17 10.58 -0.35
N PRO A 238 34.87 9.83 -1.23
CA PRO A 238 34.25 8.98 -2.24
C PRO A 238 33.78 7.63 -1.67
N VAL A 239 33.13 7.66 -0.51
CA VAL A 239 32.51 6.49 0.12
C VAL A 239 31.01 6.54 -0.16
N LEU A 240 30.44 5.42 -0.59
CA LEU A 240 29.03 5.28 -0.88
C LEU A 240 28.39 4.31 0.11
N ALA A 241 27.14 4.59 0.47
CA ALA A 241 26.31 3.65 1.20
C ALA A 241 25.47 2.83 0.22
N VAL A 242 25.24 1.56 0.55
CA VAL A 242 24.36 0.65 -0.18
C VAL A 242 23.25 0.22 0.76
N LYS A 243 22.01 0.25 0.26
CA LYS A 243 20.82 -0.11 1.03
C LYS A 243 19.95 -1.05 0.21
N ARG A 244 19.05 -1.74 0.91
CA ARG A 244 18.00 -2.54 0.27
C ARG A 244 16.82 -1.66 -0.14
N LYS A 245 16.26 -1.95 -1.30
CA LYS A 245 14.99 -1.40 -1.80
C LYS A 245 13.87 -1.99 -0.96
N ASN A 246 13.29 -1.16 -0.11
CA ASN A 246 12.20 -1.51 0.81
C ASN A 246 11.27 -0.28 0.95
N ALA A 247 10.15 -0.44 1.66
CA ALA A 247 9.17 0.64 1.85
C ALA A 247 9.73 1.86 2.59
N ILE A 248 10.70 1.66 3.49
CA ILE A 248 11.33 2.75 4.24
C ILE A 248 12.24 3.60 3.33
N ASN A 249 12.90 2.95 2.37
CA ASN A 249 13.84 3.57 1.44
C ASN A 249 13.18 3.96 0.11
N GLU A 250 11.90 3.66 -0.11
CA GLU A 250 11.17 3.91 -1.37
C GLU A 250 11.37 5.33 -1.93
N PRO A 251 11.29 6.40 -1.12
CA PRO A 251 11.51 7.76 -1.61
C PRO A 251 12.92 8.02 -2.17
N LEU A 252 13.89 7.16 -1.87
CA LEU A 252 15.30 7.32 -2.27
C LEU A 252 15.62 6.68 -3.63
N PHE A 253 14.76 5.79 -4.13
CA PHE A 253 15.00 5.08 -5.40
C PHE A 253 13.80 5.11 -6.35
N THR A 254 12.64 5.58 -5.90
CA THR A 254 11.48 5.86 -6.73
C THR A 254 11.33 7.38 -6.87
N PRO A 255 11.16 7.93 -8.09
CA PRO A 255 10.79 9.32 -8.25
C PRO A 255 9.39 9.56 -7.66
N ALA A 256 9.21 10.64 -6.90
CA ALA A 256 7.88 11.08 -6.49
C ALA A 256 7.03 11.36 -7.74
N SER A 257 5.87 10.71 -7.83
CA SER A 257 4.89 11.01 -8.89
C SER A 257 3.94 12.09 -8.34
N GLU A 258 4.15 13.33 -8.79
CA GLU A 258 3.40 14.53 -8.32
C GLU A 258 1.87 14.40 -8.50
N THR A 259 1.40 13.45 -9.30
CA THR A 259 0.00 13.29 -9.72
C THR A 259 -0.72 12.09 -9.12
N VAL A 260 -0.05 11.26 -8.30
CA VAL A 260 -0.71 10.11 -7.65
C VAL A 260 -1.80 10.55 -6.69
N ASP A 261 -1.69 11.74 -6.11
CA ASP A 261 -2.72 12.32 -5.24
C ASP A 261 -4.01 12.71 -5.95
N ASP A 262 -3.97 12.87 -7.27
CA ASP A 262 -5.14 13.19 -8.09
C ASP A 262 -5.93 11.94 -8.54
N LEU A 263 -5.39 10.73 -8.29
CA LEU A 263 -6.03 9.48 -8.70
C LEU A 263 -7.36 9.25 -7.98
N ASN A 264 -8.33 8.70 -8.70
CA ASN A 264 -9.56 8.20 -8.09
C ASN A 264 -9.27 7.08 -7.06
N PRO A 265 -10.18 6.82 -6.09
CA PRO A 265 -9.93 5.83 -5.02
C PRO A 265 -9.63 4.42 -5.53
N TYR A 266 -10.19 4.01 -6.67
CA TYR A 266 -10.01 2.69 -7.26
C TYR A 266 -8.61 2.49 -7.85
N ALA A 267 -8.04 3.51 -8.47
CA ALA A 267 -6.66 3.51 -8.97
C ALA A 267 -5.66 3.74 -7.83
N ARG A 268 -5.99 4.61 -6.87
CA ARG A 268 -5.10 4.97 -5.75
C ARG A 268 -4.67 3.75 -4.93
N ILE A 269 -5.59 2.85 -4.59
CA ILE A 269 -5.25 1.64 -3.83
C ILE A 269 -4.25 0.72 -4.57
N ILE A 270 -4.27 0.71 -5.90
CA ILE A 270 -3.33 -0.07 -6.73
C ILE A 270 -1.98 0.65 -6.77
N ALA A 271 -1.99 1.97 -6.94
CA ALA A 271 -0.78 2.80 -6.95
C ALA A 271 -0.04 2.71 -5.61
N ASP A 272 -0.73 2.84 -4.48
CA ASP A 272 -0.14 2.75 -3.14
C ASP A 272 0.47 1.37 -2.87
N GLU A 273 -0.18 0.29 -3.31
CA GLU A 273 0.37 -1.07 -3.22
C GLU A 273 1.60 -1.25 -4.10
N ALA A 274 1.57 -0.74 -5.33
CA ALA A 274 2.67 -0.82 -6.27
C ALA A 274 3.89 -0.01 -5.80
N MET A 275 3.70 1.23 -5.36
CA MET A 275 4.77 2.08 -4.80
C MET A 275 5.43 1.42 -3.59
N ARG A 276 4.64 0.82 -2.68
CA ARG A 276 5.17 0.04 -1.56
C ARG A 276 6.09 -1.11 -1.97
N ARG A 277 5.99 -1.60 -3.21
CA ARG A 277 6.84 -2.66 -3.78
C ARG A 277 7.97 -2.14 -4.68
N GLY A 278 8.22 -0.83 -4.67
CA GLY A 278 9.21 -0.21 -5.56
C GLY A 278 8.84 -0.31 -7.03
N ILE A 279 7.54 -0.39 -7.34
CA ILE A 279 7.03 -0.33 -8.70
C ILE A 279 6.74 1.14 -8.99
N HIS A 280 7.41 1.69 -10.00
CA HIS A 280 7.26 3.08 -10.38
C HIS A 280 5.90 3.33 -11.02
N ILE A 281 5.24 4.42 -10.62
CA ILE A 281 3.95 4.85 -11.15
C ILE A 281 4.12 6.13 -11.96
N GLU A 282 3.65 6.09 -13.20
CA GLU A 282 3.41 7.27 -14.04
C GLU A 282 1.90 7.38 -14.24
N VAL A 283 1.27 8.44 -13.75
CA VAL A 283 -0.15 8.71 -14.00
C VAL A 283 -0.29 9.27 -15.41
N LEU A 284 -1.06 8.57 -16.25
CA LEU A 284 -1.32 8.97 -17.63
C LEU A 284 -2.59 9.82 -17.73
N ASP A 285 -3.61 9.46 -16.95
CA ASP A 285 -4.86 10.20 -16.81
C ASP A 285 -5.50 9.92 -15.45
N ALA A 286 -5.45 10.91 -14.55
CA ALA A 286 -5.97 10.79 -13.20
C ALA A 286 -7.50 10.65 -13.14
N GLU A 287 -8.23 11.31 -14.05
CA GLU A 287 -9.70 11.32 -14.07
C GLU A 287 -10.24 9.92 -14.36
N THR A 288 -9.63 9.23 -15.33
CA THR A 288 -10.06 7.89 -15.73
C THR A 288 -9.36 6.76 -14.98
N GLY A 289 -8.41 7.09 -14.09
CA GLY A 289 -7.62 6.14 -13.31
C GLY A 289 -6.57 5.39 -14.15
N GLU A 290 -6.08 6.00 -15.23
CA GLU A 290 -5.08 5.41 -16.13
C GLU A 290 -3.66 5.68 -15.64
N MET A 291 -2.89 4.61 -15.47
CA MET A 291 -1.54 4.65 -14.90
C MET A 291 -0.64 3.59 -15.57
N ARG A 292 0.65 3.92 -15.69
CA ARG A 292 1.70 3.00 -16.10
C ARG A 292 2.49 2.57 -14.88
N LEU A 293 2.49 1.27 -14.61
CA LEU A 293 3.30 0.63 -13.58
C LEU A 293 4.59 0.11 -14.24
N SER A 294 5.76 0.41 -13.69
CA SER A 294 7.05 -0.03 -14.24
C SER A 294 7.97 -0.62 -13.18
N HIS A 295 8.47 -1.82 -13.43
CA HIS A 295 9.43 -2.51 -12.55
C HIS A 295 10.29 -3.50 -13.34
N GLY A 296 11.60 -3.51 -13.08
CA GLY A 296 12.52 -4.52 -13.66
C GLY A 296 12.55 -4.57 -15.19
N GLY A 297 12.31 -3.44 -15.87
CA GLY A 297 12.23 -3.37 -17.35
C GLY A 297 10.90 -3.82 -17.95
N ARG A 298 9.93 -4.24 -17.12
CA ARG A 298 8.54 -4.48 -17.50
C ARG A 298 7.72 -3.24 -17.18
N SER A 299 6.85 -2.86 -18.12
CA SER A 299 5.85 -1.81 -17.91
C SER A 299 4.48 -2.35 -18.30
N VAL A 300 3.47 -1.98 -17.52
CA VAL A 300 2.07 -2.36 -17.76
C VAL A 300 1.20 -1.13 -17.60
N VAL A 301 0.35 -0.86 -18.58
CA VAL A 301 -0.69 0.16 -18.48
C VAL A 301 -1.95 -0.44 -17.87
N THR A 302 -2.52 0.26 -16.91
CA THR A 302 -3.79 -0.09 -16.30
C THR A 302 -4.74 1.09 -16.29
N ARG A 303 -6.03 0.82 -16.41
CA ARG A 303 -7.11 1.74 -16.09
C ARG A 303 -7.87 1.14 -14.91
N GLU A 304 -7.54 1.59 -13.71
CA GLU A 304 -7.91 0.92 -12.45
C GLU A 304 -7.51 -0.58 -12.49
N SER A 305 -8.44 -1.51 -12.29
CA SER A 305 -8.17 -2.96 -12.32
C SER A 305 -8.12 -3.56 -13.74
N LEU A 306 -8.40 -2.77 -14.78
CA LEU A 306 -8.29 -3.22 -16.18
C LEU A 306 -6.84 -3.05 -16.62
N SER A 307 -6.23 -4.09 -17.21
CA SER A 307 -4.83 -4.05 -17.67
C SER A 307 -4.70 -4.52 -19.11
N GLU A 308 -3.53 -4.26 -19.72
CA GLU A 308 -3.16 -4.75 -21.06
C GLU A 308 -3.22 -6.30 -21.20
N TYR A 309 -3.26 -7.04 -20.08
CA TYR A 309 -3.44 -8.49 -20.08
C TYR A 309 -4.90 -8.92 -20.31
N THR A 310 -5.85 -8.00 -20.19
CA THR A 310 -7.23 -8.24 -20.64
C THR A 310 -7.31 -7.98 -22.14
N SER A 311 -7.39 -9.05 -22.92
CA SER A 311 -7.49 -8.92 -24.38
C SER A 311 -8.77 -8.18 -24.81
N ALA A 312 -8.72 -7.49 -25.94
CA ALA A 312 -9.90 -6.87 -26.55
C ALA A 312 -11.04 -7.87 -26.80
N VAL A 313 -10.70 -9.15 -27.04
CA VAL A 313 -11.68 -10.24 -27.19
C VAL A 313 -12.39 -10.53 -25.88
N ALA A 314 -11.65 -10.63 -24.77
CA ALA A 314 -12.21 -10.85 -23.44
C ALA A 314 -13.10 -9.69 -23.00
N MET A 315 -12.64 -8.45 -23.22
CA MET A 315 -13.42 -7.24 -22.96
C MET A 315 -14.72 -7.21 -23.78
N SER A 316 -14.65 -7.51 -25.08
CA SER A 316 -15.84 -7.54 -25.96
C SER A 316 -16.83 -8.65 -25.58
N ARG A 317 -16.33 -9.78 -25.05
CA ARG A 317 -17.19 -10.85 -24.53
C ARG A 317 -17.93 -10.40 -23.27
N CYS A 318 -17.22 -9.72 -22.36
CA CYS A 318 -17.74 -9.22 -21.10
C CYS A 318 -18.81 -8.13 -21.30
N ASP A 319 -18.57 -7.17 -22.20
CA ASP A 319 -19.49 -6.06 -22.50
C ASP A 319 -20.85 -6.53 -23.07
N ASP A 320 -20.86 -7.56 -23.93
CA ASP A 320 -22.09 -8.12 -24.48
C ASP A 320 -22.64 -9.24 -23.57
N LYS A 321 -23.67 -8.90 -22.78
CA LYS A 321 -24.30 -9.81 -21.81
C LYS A 321 -24.84 -11.08 -22.47
N ARG A 322 -25.23 -11.05 -23.75
CA ARG A 322 -25.70 -12.25 -24.47
C ARG A 322 -24.55 -13.18 -24.77
N LEU A 323 -23.42 -12.61 -25.21
CA LEU A 323 -22.23 -13.36 -25.54
C LEU A 323 -21.63 -14.00 -24.27
N THR A 324 -21.48 -13.21 -23.21
CA THR A 324 -21.09 -13.72 -21.88
C THR A 324 -21.98 -14.88 -21.46
N ARG A 325 -23.30 -14.67 -21.46
CA ARG A 325 -24.30 -15.67 -21.08
C ARG A 325 -24.17 -16.97 -21.87
N ARG A 326 -24.05 -16.88 -23.21
CA ARG A 326 -23.89 -18.07 -24.07
C ARG A 326 -22.61 -18.83 -23.73
N ILE A 327 -21.48 -18.12 -23.59
CA ILE A 327 -20.18 -18.70 -23.29
C ILE A 327 -20.20 -19.45 -21.95
N VAL A 328 -20.74 -18.85 -20.89
CA VAL A 328 -20.79 -19.50 -19.58
C VAL A 328 -21.79 -20.66 -19.55
N ALA A 329 -22.91 -20.55 -20.27
CA ALA A 329 -23.88 -21.64 -20.40
C ALA A 329 -23.28 -22.85 -21.13
N GLU A 330 -22.53 -22.63 -22.21
CA GLU A 330 -21.78 -23.68 -22.93
C GLU A 330 -20.70 -24.34 -22.04
N ALA A 331 -20.18 -23.59 -21.06
CA ALA A 331 -19.28 -24.10 -20.03
C ALA A 331 -19.99 -24.84 -18.87
N GLY A 332 -21.31 -25.03 -18.95
CA GLY A 332 -22.11 -25.76 -17.95
C GLY A 332 -22.51 -24.92 -16.73
N ILE A 333 -22.44 -23.60 -16.81
CA ILE A 333 -22.84 -22.70 -15.72
C ILE A 333 -24.33 -22.36 -15.85
N THR A 334 -25.07 -22.52 -14.74
CA THR A 334 -26.48 -22.16 -14.65
C THR A 334 -26.69 -20.67 -14.86
N VAL A 335 -27.53 -20.32 -15.82
CA VAL A 335 -27.95 -18.96 -16.18
C VAL A 335 -29.49 -18.87 -16.16
N PRO A 336 -30.10 -17.73 -15.83
CA PRO A 336 -31.57 -17.61 -15.73
C PRO A 336 -32.21 -17.85 -17.09
N ARG A 337 -33.41 -18.40 -17.24
CA ARG A 337 -34.03 -18.51 -18.59
C ARG A 337 -34.14 -17.12 -19.24
N GLY A 338 -33.87 -16.96 -20.53
CA GLY A 338 -33.97 -15.64 -21.15
C GLY A 338 -33.97 -15.64 -22.67
N ARG A 339 -34.45 -14.53 -23.25
CA ARG A 339 -34.57 -14.29 -24.68
C ARG A 339 -34.17 -12.86 -25.05
N LEU A 340 -33.81 -12.65 -26.31
CA LEU A 340 -33.77 -11.31 -26.87
C LEU A 340 -35.19 -10.81 -27.09
N ALA A 341 -35.42 -9.54 -26.77
CA ALA A 341 -36.68 -8.88 -27.05
C ALA A 341 -36.89 -8.78 -28.56
N THR A 342 -38.03 -9.27 -29.03
CA THR A 342 -38.50 -9.12 -30.41
C THR A 342 -39.43 -7.93 -30.57
N PHE A 343 -39.87 -7.32 -29.46
CA PHE A 343 -40.83 -6.22 -29.38
C PHE A 343 -42.18 -6.60 -30.00
N ASP A 344 -42.58 -7.86 -29.81
CA ASP A 344 -43.82 -8.43 -30.31
C ASP A 344 -44.50 -9.32 -29.25
N ALA A 345 -45.58 -10.01 -29.66
CA ALA A 345 -46.37 -10.85 -28.77
C ALA A 345 -45.58 -11.98 -28.09
N GLU A 346 -44.44 -12.38 -28.64
CA GLU A 346 -43.63 -13.45 -28.06
C GLU A 346 -42.94 -13.03 -26.76
N ASP A 347 -42.66 -11.74 -26.57
CA ASP A 347 -42.07 -11.22 -25.33
C ASP A 347 -43.08 -11.31 -24.17
N HIS A 348 -44.35 -10.98 -24.43
CA HIS A 348 -45.44 -11.17 -23.46
C HIS A 348 -45.76 -12.64 -23.20
N ALA A 349 -45.65 -13.49 -24.22
CA ALA A 349 -45.79 -14.93 -24.05
C ALA A 349 -44.71 -15.49 -23.11
N PHE A 350 -43.46 -15.03 -23.27
CA PHE A 350 -42.38 -15.39 -22.37
C PHE A 350 -42.62 -14.91 -20.94
N LEU A 351 -43.05 -13.66 -20.75
CA LEU A 351 -43.43 -13.15 -19.43
C LEU A 351 -44.52 -14.01 -18.79
N THR A 352 -45.57 -14.37 -19.55
CA THR A 352 -46.66 -15.22 -19.06
C THR A 352 -46.16 -16.60 -18.64
N GLU A 353 -45.16 -17.13 -19.35
CA GLU A 353 -44.58 -18.43 -19.06
C GLU A 353 -43.75 -18.44 -17.76
N VAL A 354 -42.93 -17.41 -17.54
CA VAL A 354 -41.98 -17.37 -16.42
C VAL A 354 -42.48 -16.56 -15.21
N GLY A 355 -43.55 -15.79 -15.38
CA GLY A 355 -44.23 -15.01 -14.35
C GLY A 355 -43.57 -13.67 -14.01
N ASP A 356 -42.27 -13.67 -13.73
CA ASP A 356 -41.52 -12.49 -13.29
C ASP A 356 -40.18 -12.39 -14.03
N VAL A 357 -39.92 -11.23 -14.65
CA VAL A 357 -38.73 -11.00 -15.47
C VAL A 357 -37.91 -9.78 -15.04
N VAL A 358 -36.65 -9.80 -15.47
CA VAL A 358 -35.72 -8.69 -15.51
C VAL A 358 -35.52 -8.29 -16.97
N VAL A 359 -35.67 -7.01 -17.25
CA VAL A 359 -35.42 -6.43 -18.58
C VAL A 359 -34.16 -5.58 -18.49
N LYS A 360 -33.17 -5.84 -19.35
CA LYS A 360 -31.89 -5.11 -19.36
C LYS A 360 -31.36 -4.91 -20.79
N PRO A 361 -30.69 -3.78 -21.08
CA PRO A 361 -29.97 -3.64 -22.34
C PRO A 361 -28.85 -4.68 -22.43
N THR A 362 -28.53 -5.14 -23.64
CA THR A 362 -27.49 -6.16 -23.84
C THR A 362 -26.08 -5.64 -23.55
N ARG A 363 -25.89 -4.32 -23.62
CA ARG A 363 -24.65 -3.60 -23.30
C ARG A 363 -24.94 -2.43 -22.37
N GLY A 364 -23.93 -2.02 -21.60
CA GLY A 364 -24.02 -0.90 -20.67
C GLY A 364 -23.71 -1.27 -19.22
N GLU A 365 -23.40 -0.24 -18.43
CA GLU A 365 -22.85 -0.33 -17.08
C GLU A 365 -23.77 0.29 -16.02
N GLN A 366 -23.43 0.08 -14.74
CA GLN A 366 -24.05 0.74 -13.57
C GLN A 366 -25.56 0.56 -13.43
N GLY A 367 -26.13 -0.48 -14.04
CA GLY A 367 -27.56 -0.77 -13.98
C GLY A 367 -28.45 0.21 -14.76
N LYS A 368 -27.90 1.05 -15.63
CA LYS A 368 -28.69 1.96 -16.48
C LYS A 368 -29.58 1.15 -17.44
N GLY A 369 -30.86 1.52 -17.50
CA GLY A 369 -31.85 0.81 -18.33
C GLY A 369 -32.30 -0.56 -17.81
N ILE A 370 -31.85 -0.99 -16.62
CA ILE A 370 -32.30 -2.25 -16.02
C ILE A 370 -33.61 -2.02 -15.25
N THR A 371 -34.59 -2.88 -15.48
CA THR A 371 -35.84 -2.94 -14.72
C THR A 371 -35.99 -4.35 -14.15
N VAL A 372 -36.06 -4.45 -12.82
CA VAL A 372 -36.13 -5.73 -12.08
C VAL A 372 -37.54 -5.90 -11.54
N GLY A 373 -38.16 -7.07 -11.66
CA GLY A 373 -39.47 -7.34 -11.06
C GLY A 373 -40.60 -6.89 -11.98
N VAL A 374 -40.61 -7.37 -13.22
CA VAL A 374 -41.64 -7.07 -14.22
C VAL A 374 -42.57 -8.28 -14.30
N ASP A 375 -43.81 -8.12 -13.84
CA ASP A 375 -44.79 -9.20 -13.67
C ASP A 375 -46.10 -8.97 -14.44
N GLY A 376 -46.15 -7.92 -15.28
CA GLY A 376 -47.34 -7.56 -16.05
C GLY A 376 -47.03 -7.01 -17.45
N PRO A 377 -47.98 -7.09 -18.39
CA PRO A 377 -47.77 -6.71 -19.79
C PRO A 377 -47.45 -5.22 -19.98
N GLU A 378 -48.16 -4.32 -19.28
CA GLU A 378 -47.90 -2.88 -19.35
C GLU A 378 -46.53 -2.51 -18.76
N ALA A 379 -46.15 -3.17 -17.66
CA ALA A 379 -44.84 -3.01 -17.04
C ALA A 379 -43.72 -3.50 -17.96
N LEU A 380 -43.96 -4.57 -18.73
CA LEU A 380 -43.02 -5.09 -19.71
C LEU A 380 -42.77 -4.09 -20.84
N ASP A 381 -43.82 -3.50 -21.41
CA ASP A 381 -43.69 -2.50 -22.48
C ASP A 381 -42.87 -1.29 -22.02
N ALA A 382 -43.17 -0.78 -20.82
CA ALA A 382 -42.43 0.33 -20.23
C ALA A 382 -40.96 -0.03 -19.97
N ALA A 383 -40.69 -1.23 -19.45
CA ALA A 383 -39.34 -1.72 -19.20
C ALA A 383 -38.53 -1.91 -20.49
N LEU A 384 -39.15 -2.45 -21.54
CA LEU A 384 -38.54 -2.61 -22.86
C LEU A 384 -38.20 -1.26 -23.49
N ALA A 385 -39.11 -0.29 -23.44
CA ALA A 385 -38.87 1.06 -23.94
C ALA A 385 -37.66 1.71 -23.24
N ARG A 386 -37.65 1.66 -21.90
CA ARG A 386 -36.55 2.21 -21.07
C ARG A 386 -35.21 1.56 -21.35
N ALA A 387 -35.17 0.23 -21.47
CA ALA A 387 -33.94 -0.47 -21.81
C ALA A 387 -33.44 -0.09 -23.22
N ARG A 388 -34.38 0.10 -24.17
CA ARG A 388 -34.07 0.45 -25.55
C ARG A 388 -33.53 1.86 -25.74
N GLU A 389 -33.84 2.78 -24.83
CA GLU A 389 -33.19 4.10 -24.76
C GLU A 389 -31.68 4.00 -24.53
N GLN A 390 -31.21 2.93 -23.88
CA GLN A 390 -29.79 2.71 -23.60
C GLN A 390 -29.10 1.92 -24.72
N HIS A 391 -29.74 0.88 -25.24
CA HIS A 391 -29.19 0.05 -26.31
C HIS A 391 -30.30 -0.59 -27.16
N PRO A 392 -30.18 -0.65 -28.50
CA PRO A 392 -31.23 -1.15 -29.38
C PRO A 392 -31.60 -2.62 -29.14
N GLU A 393 -30.63 -3.45 -28.75
CA GLU A 393 -30.86 -4.85 -28.37
C GLU A 393 -31.11 -4.95 -26.86
N VAL A 394 -32.22 -5.59 -26.49
CA VAL A 394 -32.68 -5.74 -25.10
C VAL A 394 -32.84 -7.22 -24.78
N LEU A 395 -32.47 -7.62 -23.56
CA LEU A 395 -32.58 -8.96 -23.03
C LEU A 395 -33.68 -9.03 -21.97
N ILE A 396 -34.51 -10.07 -22.06
CA ILE A 396 -35.55 -10.40 -21.07
C ILE A 396 -35.11 -11.71 -20.40
N GLU A 397 -34.93 -11.69 -19.08
CA GLU A 397 -34.52 -12.86 -18.30
C GLU A 397 -35.52 -13.15 -17.18
N GLN A 398 -35.77 -14.41 -16.89
CA GLN A 398 -36.49 -14.83 -15.70
C GLN A 398 -35.77 -14.29 -14.46
N ARG A 399 -36.52 -13.66 -13.56
CA ARG A 399 -35.97 -13.19 -12.30
C ARG A 399 -35.60 -14.38 -11.41
N ALA A 400 -34.32 -14.48 -11.05
CA ALA A 400 -33.86 -15.38 -10.00
C ALA A 400 -33.97 -14.70 -8.63
N GLN A 401 -34.16 -15.50 -7.58
CA GLN A 401 -34.20 -15.06 -6.19
C GLN A 401 -32.87 -15.38 -5.51
N GLY A 402 -32.48 -14.56 -4.54
CA GLY A 402 -31.24 -14.74 -3.77
C GLY A 402 -30.59 -13.41 -3.45
N ASP A 403 -29.50 -13.49 -2.69
CA ASP A 403 -28.59 -12.39 -2.44
C ASP A 403 -27.57 -12.27 -3.59
N ASP A 404 -27.16 -11.04 -3.88
CA ASP A 404 -26.18 -10.72 -4.92
C ASP A 404 -24.77 -10.96 -4.38
N LEU A 405 -24.17 -12.08 -4.77
CA LEU A 405 -22.80 -12.48 -4.45
C LEU A 405 -21.86 -12.06 -5.56
N ARG A 406 -20.97 -11.11 -5.24
CA ARG A 406 -19.83 -10.76 -6.10
C ARG A 406 -18.60 -11.54 -5.68
N LEU A 407 -17.97 -12.26 -6.62
CA LEU A 407 -16.67 -12.89 -6.45
C LEU A 407 -15.64 -12.20 -7.34
N VAL A 408 -14.54 -11.71 -6.75
CA VAL A 408 -13.41 -11.15 -7.50
C VAL A 408 -12.46 -12.29 -7.84
N VAL A 409 -12.28 -12.54 -9.14
CA VAL A 409 -11.36 -13.55 -9.67
C VAL A 409 -10.14 -12.83 -10.26
N ILE A 410 -8.95 -13.20 -9.78
CA ILE A 410 -7.66 -12.73 -10.30
C ILE A 410 -6.81 -13.96 -10.58
N ASP A 411 -6.31 -14.09 -11.81
CA ASP A 411 -5.41 -15.16 -12.24
C ASP A 411 -5.92 -16.57 -11.86
N GLY A 412 -7.20 -16.82 -12.15
CA GLY A 412 -7.85 -18.11 -11.88
C GLY A 412 -8.13 -18.42 -10.40
N LYS A 413 -8.02 -17.42 -9.51
CA LYS A 413 -8.29 -17.57 -8.07
C LYS A 413 -9.35 -16.58 -7.61
N VAL A 414 -10.29 -17.04 -6.79
CA VAL A 414 -11.19 -16.13 -6.05
C VAL A 414 -10.39 -15.50 -4.91
N VAL A 415 -10.15 -14.20 -5.00
CA VAL A 415 -9.38 -13.42 -4.01
C VAL A 415 -10.27 -12.77 -2.95
N ALA A 416 -11.51 -12.48 -3.31
CA ALA A 416 -12.51 -11.90 -2.42
C ALA A 416 -13.91 -12.29 -2.86
N ALA A 417 -14.84 -12.34 -1.92
CA ALA A 417 -16.25 -12.47 -2.22
C ALA A 417 -17.10 -11.68 -1.21
N ALA A 418 -18.11 -10.98 -1.71
CA ALA A 418 -18.97 -10.16 -0.87
C ALA A 418 -20.44 -10.24 -1.30
N ILE A 419 -21.34 -10.24 -0.30
CA ILE A 419 -22.77 -10.04 -0.54
C ILE A 419 -23.05 -8.55 -0.63
N ARG A 420 -23.64 -8.14 -1.75
CA ARG A 420 -24.20 -6.81 -1.94
C ARG A 420 -25.66 -6.83 -1.51
N LYS A 421 -26.02 -5.93 -0.60
CA LYS A 421 -27.42 -5.75 -0.16
C LYS A 421 -27.98 -4.45 -0.71
N PRO A 422 -29.24 -4.45 -1.20
CA PRO A 422 -29.93 -3.22 -1.58
C PRO A 422 -30.06 -2.25 -0.42
N ALA A 423 -30.23 -0.97 -0.73
CA ALA A 423 -30.40 0.06 0.28
C ALA A 423 -31.67 -0.18 1.11
N GLU A 424 -31.53 -0.06 2.44
CA GLU A 424 -32.59 -0.22 3.42
C GLU A 424 -32.55 0.92 4.45
N VAL A 425 -33.73 1.31 4.92
CA VAL A 425 -33.90 2.23 6.06
C VAL A 425 -34.56 1.51 7.23
N VAL A 426 -34.29 1.97 8.45
CA VAL A 426 -34.87 1.42 9.67
C VAL A 426 -35.76 2.48 10.32
N GLY A 427 -37.00 2.13 10.59
CA GLY A 427 -37.99 3.02 11.17
C GLY A 427 -37.65 3.39 12.60
N THR A 428 -37.95 4.65 12.95
CA THR A 428 -37.83 5.15 14.33
C THR A 428 -39.19 5.46 14.95
N GLY A 429 -40.29 5.16 14.24
CA GLY A 429 -41.66 5.52 14.63
C GLY A 429 -41.96 7.02 14.68
N ARG A 430 -41.06 7.89 14.21
CA ARG A 430 -41.19 9.36 14.30
C ARG A 430 -40.82 10.10 13.03
N HIS A 431 -39.75 9.66 12.36
CA HIS A 431 -39.29 10.29 11.11
C HIS A 431 -39.98 9.66 9.91
N THR A 432 -40.19 10.46 8.86
CA THR A 432 -40.74 9.96 7.60
C THR A 432 -39.70 9.09 6.87
N ILE A 433 -40.16 8.21 5.98
CA ILE A 433 -39.27 7.39 5.16
C ILE A 433 -38.33 8.28 4.34
N GLY A 434 -38.80 9.41 3.81
CA GLY A 434 -37.95 10.40 3.13
C GLY A 434 -36.82 10.93 4.01
N GLU A 435 -37.12 11.33 5.24
CA GLU A 435 -36.11 11.81 6.22
C GLU A 435 -35.09 10.72 6.59
N LEU A 436 -35.55 9.46 6.71
CA LEU A 436 -34.69 8.32 6.97
C LEU A 436 -33.75 8.03 5.80
N ILE A 437 -34.25 8.12 4.56
CA ILE A 437 -33.45 7.96 3.33
C ILE A 437 -32.38 9.04 3.27
N GLU A 438 -32.74 10.32 3.45
CA GLU A 438 -31.76 11.41 3.43
C GLU A 438 -30.70 11.25 4.52
N THR A 439 -31.11 10.86 5.73
CA THR A 439 -30.18 10.63 6.84
C THR A 439 -29.22 9.50 6.53
N GLN A 440 -29.71 8.40 5.96
CA GLN A 440 -28.88 7.28 5.55
C GLN A 440 -27.93 7.68 4.41
N SER A 441 -28.42 8.42 3.40
CA SER A 441 -27.60 8.95 2.30
C SER A 441 -26.46 9.82 2.81
N ARG A 442 -26.70 10.74 3.77
CA ARG A 442 -25.65 11.55 4.38
C ARG A 442 -24.59 10.71 5.09
N ARG A 443 -25.02 9.69 5.85
CA ARG A 443 -24.10 8.77 6.54
C ARG A 443 -23.26 7.95 5.56
N ARG A 444 -23.87 7.43 4.49
CA ARG A 444 -23.17 6.66 3.45
C ARG A 444 -22.17 7.52 2.70
N ALA A 445 -22.57 8.72 2.27
CA ALA A 445 -21.67 9.65 1.60
C ALA A 445 -20.46 9.99 2.49
N ALA A 446 -20.66 10.24 3.79
CA ALA A 446 -19.55 10.47 4.70
C ALA A 446 -18.62 9.25 4.85
N ALA A 447 -19.17 8.04 4.89
CA ALA A 447 -18.41 6.80 5.06
C ALA A 447 -17.64 6.36 3.80
N THR A 448 -18.09 6.76 2.61
CA THR A 448 -17.50 6.34 1.32
C THR A 448 -16.87 7.51 0.57
N GLY A 449 -16.52 8.61 1.24
CA GLY A 449 -15.92 9.79 0.60
C GLY A 449 -16.80 10.44 -0.49
N GLY A 450 -18.12 10.29 -0.40
CA GLY A 450 -19.11 10.85 -1.32
C GLY A 450 -19.68 9.86 -2.34
N GLU A 451 -19.12 8.65 -2.44
CA GLU A 451 -19.49 7.70 -3.50
C GLU A 451 -20.92 7.11 -3.40
N SER A 452 -21.44 6.91 -2.18
CA SER A 452 -22.67 6.18 -1.92
C SER A 452 -23.78 7.09 -1.40
N SER A 453 -24.88 7.20 -2.14
CA SER A 453 -26.10 7.87 -1.66
C SER A 453 -27.35 7.18 -2.22
N ILE A 454 -28.47 7.26 -1.52
CA ILE A 454 -29.76 6.74 -2.00
C ILE A 454 -30.46 7.87 -2.75
N PRO A 455 -30.65 7.79 -4.09
CA PRO A 455 -31.37 8.81 -4.84
C PRO A 455 -32.84 8.82 -4.48
N LEU A 456 -33.43 10.00 -4.26
CA LEU A 456 -34.89 10.17 -4.21
C LEU A 456 -35.40 10.36 -5.64
N ASP A 457 -35.52 9.26 -6.37
CA ASP A 457 -36.01 9.21 -7.75
C ASP A 457 -37.28 8.34 -7.85
N ALA A 458 -37.88 8.29 -9.04
CA ALA A 458 -39.07 7.49 -9.30
C ALA A 458 -38.90 5.99 -9.00
N VAL A 459 -37.67 5.46 -9.04
CA VAL A 459 -37.40 4.05 -8.71
C VAL A 459 -37.46 3.84 -7.20
N THR A 460 -36.94 4.77 -6.41
CA THR A 460 -37.06 4.76 -4.95
C THR A 460 -38.51 4.91 -4.51
N GLU A 461 -39.24 5.86 -5.10
CA GLU A 461 -40.68 6.05 -4.86
C GLU A 461 -41.49 4.78 -5.16
N ALA A 462 -41.28 4.17 -6.34
CA ALA A 462 -41.96 2.94 -6.73
C ALA A 462 -41.65 1.77 -5.77
N THR A 463 -40.39 1.64 -5.33
CA THR A 463 -39.98 0.57 -4.39
C THR A 463 -40.66 0.73 -3.03
N VAL A 464 -40.79 1.98 -2.55
CA VAL A 464 -41.47 2.28 -1.28
C VAL A 464 -42.98 2.04 -1.40
N ALA A 465 -43.60 2.47 -2.51
CA ALA A 465 -45.02 2.27 -2.79
C ALA A 465 -45.42 0.79 -2.86
N GLU A 466 -44.60 -0.06 -3.48
CA GLU A 466 -44.82 -1.50 -3.56
C GLU A 466 -44.81 -2.20 -2.20
N ALA A 467 -44.03 -1.67 -1.25
CA ALA A 467 -44.02 -2.15 0.12
C ALA A 467 -45.23 -1.65 0.93
N GLY A 468 -46.13 -0.89 0.31
CA GLY A 468 -47.35 -0.35 0.92
C GLY A 468 -47.14 0.96 1.67
N TRP A 469 -46.07 1.70 1.37
CA TRP A 469 -45.69 2.94 2.07
C TRP A 469 -45.60 4.13 1.11
N SER A 470 -45.73 5.34 1.64
CA SER A 470 -45.37 6.61 1.01
C SER A 470 -44.09 7.16 1.62
N LEU A 471 -43.36 8.03 0.91
CA LEU A 471 -42.19 8.72 1.46
C LEU A 471 -42.52 9.58 2.69
N ASP A 472 -43.77 10.06 2.79
CA ASP A 472 -44.26 10.88 3.91
C ASP A 472 -44.67 10.05 5.14
N ASP A 473 -44.74 8.72 5.01
CA ASP A 473 -45.15 7.86 6.12
C ASP A 473 -44.01 7.68 7.13
N ALA A 474 -44.38 7.60 8.42
CA ALA A 474 -43.46 7.24 9.48
C ALA A 474 -43.38 5.72 9.65
N LEU A 475 -42.21 5.15 9.31
CA LEU A 475 -41.99 3.71 9.43
C LEU A 475 -41.92 3.31 10.92
N PRO A 476 -42.67 2.27 11.37
CA PRO A 476 -42.66 1.81 12.76
C PRO A 476 -41.26 1.53 13.29
N GLU A 477 -41.06 1.76 14.59
CA GLU A 477 -39.76 1.59 15.23
C GLU A 477 -39.22 0.17 15.05
N GLY A 478 -37.99 0.07 14.55
CA GLY A 478 -37.29 -1.20 14.30
C GLY A 478 -37.69 -1.92 13.01
N GLN A 479 -38.74 -1.47 12.30
CA GLN A 479 -39.11 -2.05 11.01
C GLN A 479 -38.10 -1.66 9.93
N ARG A 480 -37.65 -2.63 9.13
CA ARG A 480 -36.69 -2.41 8.04
C ARG A 480 -37.47 -2.33 6.72
N LEU A 481 -37.20 -1.31 5.92
CA LEU A 481 -37.81 -1.10 4.61
C LEU A 481 -36.73 -1.02 3.55
N ARG A 482 -36.84 -1.87 2.54
CA ARG A 482 -36.01 -1.78 1.33
C ARG A 482 -36.50 -0.61 0.48
N VAL A 483 -35.56 0.25 0.09
CA VAL A 483 -35.86 1.47 -0.68
C VAL A 483 -35.27 1.44 -2.09
N ARG A 484 -34.46 0.41 -2.41
CA ARG A 484 -33.96 0.13 -3.76
C ARG A 484 -34.09 -1.36 -4.08
N ARG A 485 -34.37 -1.70 -5.35
CA ARG A 485 -34.36 -3.11 -5.80
C ARG A 485 -32.95 -3.65 -6.03
N ALA A 486 -32.09 -2.84 -6.64
CA ALA A 486 -30.73 -3.23 -7.01
C ALA A 486 -29.74 -3.03 -5.84
N ALA A 487 -28.75 -3.93 -5.73
CA ALA A 487 -27.72 -3.91 -4.69
C ALA A 487 -26.49 -3.05 -5.06
N ASN A 488 -26.72 -1.90 -5.70
CA ASN A 488 -25.65 -1.04 -6.17
C ASN A 488 -25.08 -0.17 -5.04
N LEU A 489 -23.76 -0.23 -4.82
CA LEU A 489 -23.06 0.55 -3.79
C LEU A 489 -23.31 2.06 -3.95
N HIS A 490 -23.19 2.59 -5.16
CA HIS A 490 -23.41 4.00 -5.46
C HIS A 490 -24.86 4.47 -5.18
N GLN A 491 -25.82 3.54 -5.11
CA GLN A 491 -27.24 3.81 -4.80
C GLN A 491 -27.59 3.52 -3.33
N GLY A 492 -26.59 3.55 -2.44
CA GLY A 492 -26.75 3.34 -1.00
C GLY A 492 -26.79 1.89 -0.55
N GLY A 493 -26.49 0.93 -1.44
CA GLY A 493 -26.31 -0.47 -1.07
C GLY A 493 -25.12 -0.68 -0.12
N THR A 494 -25.10 -1.81 0.58
CA THR A 494 -24.00 -2.21 1.46
C THR A 494 -23.30 -3.46 0.94
N ILE A 495 -22.03 -3.61 1.30
CA ILE A 495 -21.19 -4.74 0.91
C ILE A 495 -20.76 -5.44 2.19
N HIS A 496 -20.89 -6.76 2.23
CA HIS A 496 -20.54 -7.59 3.37
C HIS A 496 -19.56 -8.67 2.92
N ASP A 497 -18.35 -8.67 3.47
CA ASP A 497 -17.37 -9.72 3.19
C ASP A 497 -17.90 -11.09 3.64
N VAL A 498 -17.91 -12.03 2.72
CA VAL A 498 -18.30 -13.44 2.97
C VAL A 498 -17.22 -14.39 2.48
N THR A 499 -16.03 -13.90 2.13
CA THR A 499 -14.96 -14.66 1.47
C THR A 499 -14.73 -16.02 2.14
N ALA A 500 -14.57 -16.06 3.46
CA ALA A 500 -14.33 -17.28 4.23
C ALA A 500 -15.52 -18.27 4.25
N GLN A 501 -16.75 -17.79 4.04
CA GLN A 501 -18.00 -18.56 4.13
C GLN A 501 -18.44 -19.15 2.79
N VAL A 502 -17.95 -18.59 1.67
CA VAL A 502 -18.39 -19.00 0.32
C VAL A 502 -18.09 -20.47 0.06
N HIS A 503 -19.14 -21.20 -0.31
CA HIS A 503 -19.07 -22.62 -0.67
C HIS A 503 -18.06 -22.87 -1.80
N PRO A 504 -17.27 -23.95 -1.76
CA PRO A 504 -16.25 -24.26 -2.77
C PRO A 504 -16.80 -24.31 -4.20
N GLU A 505 -18.04 -24.77 -4.37
CA GLU A 505 -18.67 -24.83 -5.70
C GLU A 505 -18.89 -23.44 -6.30
N LEU A 506 -19.32 -22.45 -5.52
CA LEU A 506 -19.49 -21.07 -5.99
C LEU A 506 -18.15 -20.46 -6.44
N ARG A 507 -17.07 -20.78 -5.72
CA ARG A 507 -15.72 -20.37 -6.11
C ARG A 507 -15.29 -21.05 -7.41
N ARG A 508 -15.53 -22.35 -7.55
CA ARG A 508 -15.25 -23.12 -8.77
C ARG A 508 -15.99 -22.52 -9.96
N VAL A 509 -17.27 -22.21 -9.80
CA VAL A 509 -18.13 -21.59 -10.82
C VAL A 509 -17.57 -20.24 -11.27
N ALA A 510 -17.17 -19.39 -10.33
CA ALA A 510 -16.57 -18.10 -10.66
C ALA A 510 -15.28 -18.25 -11.49
N VAL A 511 -14.41 -19.17 -11.10
CA VAL A 511 -13.16 -19.47 -11.84
C VAL A 511 -13.46 -20.03 -13.23
N VAL A 512 -14.40 -20.97 -13.35
CA VAL A 512 -14.81 -21.53 -14.66
C VAL A 512 -15.44 -20.46 -15.55
N ALA A 513 -16.24 -19.55 -15.00
CA ALA A 513 -16.83 -18.44 -15.74
C ALA A 513 -15.73 -17.53 -16.31
N ALA A 514 -14.79 -17.10 -15.47
CA ALA A 514 -13.66 -16.26 -15.88
C ALA A 514 -12.82 -16.94 -16.96
N ALA A 515 -12.52 -18.24 -16.80
CA ALA A 515 -11.77 -19.02 -17.76
C ALA A 515 -12.51 -19.19 -19.11
N ALA A 516 -13.83 -19.42 -19.09
CA ALA A 516 -14.64 -19.55 -20.29
C ALA A 516 -14.69 -18.24 -21.09
N ILE A 517 -14.81 -17.10 -20.39
CA ILE A 517 -14.75 -15.77 -21.00
C ILE A 517 -13.33 -15.48 -21.54
N GLY A 518 -12.30 -16.02 -20.86
CA GLY A 518 -10.90 -15.78 -21.16
C GLY A 518 -10.39 -14.47 -20.55
N ILE A 519 -10.93 -14.07 -19.40
CA ILE A 519 -10.62 -12.82 -18.71
C ILE A 519 -9.80 -13.09 -17.44
N PRO A 520 -8.63 -12.46 -17.27
CA PRO A 520 -7.74 -12.78 -16.14
C PRO A 520 -8.16 -12.11 -14.82
N VAL A 521 -8.85 -10.96 -14.89
CA VAL A 521 -9.31 -10.19 -13.74
C VAL A 521 -10.77 -9.82 -13.98
N THR A 522 -11.67 -10.31 -13.13
CA THR A 522 -13.11 -10.05 -13.29
C THR A 522 -13.89 -10.14 -11.99
N GLY A 523 -14.96 -9.37 -11.90
CA GLY A 523 -16.01 -9.55 -10.88
C GLY A 523 -17.12 -10.42 -11.43
N ILE A 524 -17.31 -11.61 -10.86
CA ILE A 524 -18.41 -12.52 -11.21
C ILE A 524 -19.58 -12.31 -10.27
N ASP A 525 -20.76 -12.11 -10.82
CA ASP A 525 -21.99 -11.94 -10.05
C ASP A 525 -22.87 -13.16 -10.13
N LEU A 526 -23.21 -13.68 -8.95
CA LEU A 526 -24.16 -14.78 -8.78
C LEU A 526 -25.32 -14.30 -7.92
N LEU A 527 -26.54 -14.75 -8.22
CA LEU A 527 -27.62 -14.77 -7.23
C LEU A 527 -27.57 -16.10 -6.50
N VAL A 528 -27.51 -16.05 -5.17
CA VAL A 528 -27.41 -17.23 -4.31
C VAL A 528 -28.47 -17.16 -3.19
N PRO A 529 -29.22 -18.24 -2.93
CA PRO A 529 -30.10 -18.28 -1.76
C PRO A 529 -29.31 -18.26 -0.44
N ASP A 530 -28.12 -18.85 -0.45
CA ASP A 530 -27.22 -18.97 0.70
C ASP A 530 -25.78 -19.16 0.20
N VAL A 531 -24.85 -18.32 0.66
CA VAL A 531 -23.43 -18.36 0.27
C VAL A 531 -22.71 -19.66 0.67
N THR A 532 -23.27 -20.41 1.62
CA THR A 532 -22.71 -21.66 2.12
C THR A 532 -23.18 -22.89 1.35
N ARG A 533 -24.04 -22.72 0.34
CA ARG A 533 -24.58 -23.80 -0.50
C ARG A 533 -24.10 -23.72 -1.93
N GLU A 534 -24.39 -24.77 -2.69
CA GLU A 534 -24.03 -24.89 -4.11
C GLU A 534 -25.05 -24.26 -5.07
N GLU A 535 -26.21 -23.83 -4.59
CA GLU A 535 -27.26 -23.27 -5.43
C GLU A 535 -26.90 -21.84 -5.88
N TYR A 536 -26.90 -21.60 -7.19
CA TYR A 536 -26.61 -20.29 -7.77
C TYR A 536 -27.28 -20.06 -9.12
N VAL A 537 -27.31 -18.80 -9.52
CA VAL A 537 -27.60 -18.36 -10.89
C VAL A 537 -26.59 -17.30 -11.29
N PHE A 538 -25.88 -17.50 -12.40
CA PHE A 538 -24.95 -16.50 -12.94
C PHE A 538 -25.71 -15.31 -13.54
N ILE A 539 -25.27 -14.09 -13.21
CA ILE A 539 -25.91 -12.84 -13.63
C ILE A 539 -25.06 -12.10 -14.66
N GLU A 540 -23.82 -11.79 -14.31
CA GLU A 540 -22.88 -11.05 -15.18
C GLU A 540 -21.42 -11.27 -14.76
N ALA A 541 -20.53 -10.86 -15.66
CA ALA A 541 -19.11 -10.68 -15.39
C ALA A 541 -18.76 -9.21 -15.64
N ASN A 542 -17.81 -8.67 -14.88
CA ASN A 542 -17.35 -7.29 -14.99
C ASN A 542 -15.84 -7.29 -15.24
N GLU A 543 -15.37 -6.62 -16.29
CA GLU A 543 -13.97 -6.60 -16.71
C GLU A 543 -13.10 -5.64 -15.90
N ARG A 544 -13.73 -4.70 -15.18
CA ARG A 544 -13.06 -3.76 -14.28
C ARG A 544 -13.71 -3.81 -12.89
N PRO A 545 -13.51 -4.89 -12.11
CA PRO A 545 -14.07 -4.99 -10.77
C PRO A 545 -13.43 -3.96 -9.82
N GLY A 546 -14.25 -3.26 -9.05
CA GLY A 546 -13.74 -2.38 -7.98
C GLY A 546 -13.02 -3.19 -6.89
N LEU A 547 -11.71 -2.95 -6.72
CA LEU A 547 -10.90 -3.71 -5.76
C LEU A 547 -10.99 -3.18 -4.32
N ALA A 548 -11.27 -1.88 -4.15
CA ALA A 548 -11.30 -1.20 -2.84
C ALA A 548 -12.43 -1.66 -1.92
N ASN A 549 -13.54 -2.14 -2.50
CA ASN A 549 -14.77 -2.44 -1.78
C ASN A 549 -14.79 -3.80 -1.07
N HIS A 550 -13.64 -4.47 -0.98
CA HIS A 550 -13.51 -5.85 -0.53
C HIS A 550 -12.59 -6.02 0.68
N GLU A 551 -12.36 -4.96 1.45
CA GLU A 551 -11.64 -5.08 2.73
C GLU A 551 -12.29 -6.13 3.65
N PRO A 552 -11.50 -6.92 4.40
CA PRO A 552 -10.03 -6.85 4.56
C PRO A 552 -9.23 -7.65 3.51
N GLN A 553 -9.84 -8.11 2.42
CA GLN A 553 -9.17 -9.00 1.47
C GLN A 553 -8.10 -8.25 0.65
N PRO A 554 -6.93 -8.87 0.38
CA PRO A 554 -5.78 -8.22 -0.26
C PRO A 554 -5.92 -8.14 -1.79
N THR A 555 -7.01 -7.55 -2.28
CA THR A 555 -7.35 -7.49 -3.72
C THR A 555 -6.32 -6.70 -4.54
N ALA A 556 -5.88 -5.53 -4.05
CA ALA A 556 -4.82 -4.73 -4.68
C ALA A 556 -3.49 -5.51 -4.72
N ALA A 557 -3.14 -6.17 -3.61
CA ALA A 557 -1.93 -6.97 -3.52
C ALA A 557 -1.93 -8.13 -4.53
N ALA A 558 -3.03 -8.87 -4.62
CA ALA A 558 -3.19 -9.95 -5.60
C ALA A 558 -3.19 -9.44 -7.04
N PHE A 559 -3.75 -8.26 -7.30
CA PHE A 559 -3.69 -7.64 -8.63
C PHE A 559 -2.25 -7.26 -9.00
N VAL A 560 -1.49 -6.65 -8.09
CA VAL A 560 -0.08 -6.31 -8.33
C VAL A 560 0.79 -7.57 -8.50
N ASP A 561 0.54 -8.64 -7.74
CA ASP A 561 1.19 -9.95 -7.93
C ASP A 561 0.93 -10.52 -9.34
N PHE A 562 -0.29 -10.37 -9.84
CA PHE A 562 -0.65 -10.78 -11.20
C PHE A 562 0.08 -9.94 -12.26
N LEU A 563 0.18 -8.62 -12.05
CA LEU A 563 0.88 -7.73 -12.99
C LEU A 563 2.40 -7.97 -13.00
N PHE A 564 2.99 -8.20 -11.83
CA PHE A 564 4.43 -8.38 -11.59
C PHE A 564 4.70 -9.62 -10.72
N PRO A 565 4.70 -10.83 -11.31
CA PRO A 565 4.92 -12.07 -10.56
C PRO A 565 6.28 -12.11 -9.86
N GLY A 566 6.31 -12.60 -8.61
CA GLY A 566 7.54 -12.74 -7.84
C GLY A 566 8.01 -11.49 -7.10
N ASN A 567 7.18 -10.43 -7.04
CA ASN A 567 7.42 -9.24 -6.23
C ASN A 567 6.45 -9.23 -5.03
N PRO A 568 6.67 -10.06 -3.99
CA PRO A 568 5.76 -10.15 -2.86
C PRO A 568 5.61 -8.78 -2.19
N GLY A 569 4.36 -8.44 -1.84
CA GLY A 569 4.06 -7.20 -1.13
C GLY A 569 4.87 -7.06 0.15
N ILE A 570 5.38 -5.86 0.41
CA ILE A 570 5.93 -5.53 1.73
C ILE A 570 4.72 -5.45 2.68
N PRO A 571 4.65 -6.28 3.74
CA PRO A 571 3.49 -6.26 4.63
C PRO A 571 3.33 -4.87 5.25
N GLN A 572 2.12 -4.52 5.67
CA GLN A 572 1.88 -3.25 6.36
C GLN A 572 2.80 -3.13 7.57
N ALA A 573 3.49 -1.98 7.68
CA ALA A 573 4.12 -1.59 8.92
C ALA A 573 2.99 -1.23 9.90
N TRP A 574 2.50 -2.25 10.62
CA TRP A 574 1.53 -2.14 11.71
C TRP A 574 0.12 -1.65 11.31
N THR A 575 -0.89 -2.45 11.62
CA THR A 575 -2.29 -2.02 11.73
C THR A 575 -2.64 -1.96 13.22
N PRO A 576 -3.30 -0.90 13.72
CA PRO A 576 -3.79 -0.90 15.08
C PRO A 576 -4.82 -2.02 15.25
N ASP A 577 -4.64 -2.86 16.26
CA ASP A 577 -5.73 -3.71 16.75
C ASP A 577 -6.85 -2.81 17.28
N GLY A 578 -7.94 -2.71 16.52
CA GLY A 578 -9.23 -2.18 16.97
C GLY A 578 -9.37 -0.65 17.07
N ALA A 579 -9.48 0.03 15.93
CA ALA A 579 -10.07 1.37 15.84
C ALA A 579 -11.44 1.32 15.14
#